data_AF-A0A6A1WK39-F1
#
_entry.id   AF-A0A6A1WK39-F1
#
_cell.length_a   1.000
_cell.length_b   1.000
_cell.length_c   1.000
_cell.angle_alpha   90.00
_cell.angle_beta   90.00
_cell.angle_gamma   90.00
#
_symmetry.space_group_name_H-M   'P 1'
#
loop_
_entity.id
_entity.type
_entity.pdbx_description
1 polymer ?
#
loop_
_entity_poly.entity_id
_entity_poly.type
_entity_poly.pdbx_seq_one_letter_code
_entity_poly.pdbx_strand_id
1 'polypeptide(L)'
;MMRKVIFYNFFPTKAEEEAAKARNSVHHVTPLYVVEIRDNRQPPPRLDDAWIEKVVDLNSISTGKLYLSHHETFDHVFQHWTVEQATHIVAGNRMHVMIMDVTDGNGPMSYHGENVFFEKGPHCDSYALGCKDLFEKHVLHLGEEIGLRWSKELGLFQFQIIKYQGENDRSGVGNICLKI
;
A
#
# COMPACT_ATOMS: atom_id res chain seq x y z
N MET A 1 4.44 -25.69 -12.39
CA MET A 1 5.63 -26.37 -11.82
C MET A 1 6.87 -25.50 -12.02
N MET A 2 7.06 -24.48 -11.18
CA MET A 2 8.34 -23.78 -11.00
C MET A 2 8.29 -23.13 -9.61
N ARG A 3 9.27 -23.38 -8.74
CA ARG A 3 9.39 -22.62 -7.49
C ARG A 3 10.16 -21.33 -7.79
N LYS A 4 9.54 -20.18 -7.59
CA LYS A 4 10.24 -18.89 -7.57
C LYS A 4 10.54 -18.54 -6.11
N VAL A 5 11.82 -18.46 -5.79
CA VAL A 5 12.32 -18.15 -4.44
C VAL A 5 13.29 -16.99 -4.57
N ILE A 6 13.04 -15.92 -3.83
CA ILE A 6 13.89 -14.73 -3.75
C ILE A 6 14.37 -14.61 -2.30
N PHE A 7 15.68 -14.59 -2.10
CA PHE A 7 16.30 -14.72 -0.78
C PHE A 7 16.75 -13.38 -0.21
N TYR A 8 16.91 -13.35 1.11
CA TYR A 8 17.35 -12.20 1.88
C TYR A 8 17.93 -12.65 3.21
N ASN A 9 18.59 -11.72 3.91
CA ASN A 9 18.82 -11.82 5.34
C ASN A 9 18.20 -10.59 6.02
N PHE A 10 17.56 -10.79 7.17
CA PHE A 10 17.10 -9.69 8.06
C PHE A 10 18.24 -9.07 8.89
N PHE A 11 19.41 -9.71 8.87
CA PHE A 11 20.62 -9.29 9.57
C PHE A 11 21.80 -9.34 8.60
N PRO A 12 22.82 -8.46 8.72
CA PRO A 12 24.07 -8.60 7.97
C PRO A 12 24.68 -9.98 8.21
N THR A 13 25.32 -10.57 7.19
CA THR A 13 26.20 -11.72 7.47
C THR A 13 27.40 -11.24 8.29
N LYS A 14 27.98 -12.13 9.10
CA LYS A 14 29.16 -11.81 9.91
C LYS A 14 30.31 -11.20 9.09
N ALA A 15 30.50 -11.67 7.86
CA ALA A 15 31.51 -11.14 6.94
C ALA A 15 31.22 -9.69 6.52
N GLU A 16 29.96 -9.32 6.31
CA GLU A 16 29.56 -7.94 5.98
C GLU A 16 29.65 -7.02 7.20
N GLU A 17 29.32 -7.51 8.40
CA GLU A 17 29.54 -6.78 9.66
C GLU A 17 31.02 -6.46 9.86
N GLU A 18 31.89 -7.48 9.79
CA GLU A 18 33.34 -7.31 9.93
C GLU A 18 33.93 -6.41 8.82
N ALA A 19 33.43 -6.49 7.59
CA ALA A 19 33.93 -5.71 6.46
C ALA A 19 33.67 -4.19 6.56
N ALA A 20 32.49 -3.74 7.00
CA ALA A 20 32.23 -2.30 7.16
C ALA A 20 32.68 -1.75 8.53
N LYS A 21 32.78 -2.61 9.55
CA LYS A 21 33.49 -2.30 10.81
C LYS A 21 34.97 -1.99 10.56
N ALA A 22 35.61 -2.73 9.63
CA ALA A 22 36.96 -2.44 9.15
C ALA A 22 37.07 -1.17 8.28
N ARG A 23 35.96 -0.62 7.78
CA ARG A 23 35.91 0.63 6.98
C ARG A 23 35.48 1.86 7.79
N ASN A 24 35.16 1.70 9.07
CA ASN A 24 34.73 2.77 9.98
C ASN A 24 33.50 3.56 9.46
N SER A 25 32.67 2.92 8.64
CA SER A 25 31.44 3.47 8.05
C SER A 25 30.22 2.97 8.81
N VAL A 26 29.20 3.82 9.00
CA VAL A 26 27.88 3.35 9.44
C VAL A 26 27.37 2.31 8.42
N HIS A 27 26.94 1.13 8.89
CA HIS A 27 26.25 0.16 8.05
C HIS A 27 24.93 0.77 7.57
N HIS A 28 24.94 1.30 6.36
CA HIS A 28 23.77 1.22 5.51
C HIS A 28 23.51 -0.26 5.25
N VAL A 29 22.63 -0.83 6.07
CA VAL A 29 21.98 -2.11 5.74
C VAL A 29 21.18 -1.85 4.48
N THR A 30 21.78 -2.11 3.32
CA THR A 30 21.04 -2.37 2.09
C THR A 30 20.19 -3.60 2.41
N PRO A 31 18.89 -3.44 2.64
CA PRO A 31 18.09 -4.55 3.09
C PRO A 31 17.92 -5.50 1.89
N LEU A 32 17.84 -6.81 2.17
CA LEU A 32 17.18 -7.82 1.26
C LEU A 32 14.29 -8.67 1.45
N TYR A 33 13.17 -8.18 0.79
CA TYR A 33 11.77 -8.58 0.98
C TYR A 33 11.56 -9.88 0.21
N VAL A 34 11.83 -10.99 0.90
CA VAL A 34 11.60 -12.38 0.51
C VAL A 34 10.17 -12.47 -0.01
N VAL A 35 9.99 -12.45 -1.33
CA VAL A 35 8.66 -12.58 -1.92
C VAL A 35 8.33 -14.06 -2.05
N GLU A 36 7.89 -14.69 -0.95
CA GLU A 36 7.55 -16.12 -0.92
C GLU A 36 6.19 -16.40 -1.61
N ILE A 37 6.11 -16.18 -2.91
CA ILE A 37 4.86 -16.33 -3.69
C ILE A 37 4.51 -17.82 -3.78
N ARG A 38 3.65 -18.28 -2.87
CA ARG A 38 3.20 -19.66 -2.77
C ARG A 38 2.18 -20.01 -3.86
N ASP A 39 2.68 -20.35 -5.06
CA ASP A 39 1.98 -21.00 -6.19
C ASP A 39 1.37 -22.40 -5.85
N ASN A 40 1.15 -22.70 -4.57
CA ASN A 40 0.97 -24.06 -4.06
C ASN A 40 0.12 -24.14 -2.77
N ARG A 41 -0.89 -23.26 -2.65
CA ARG A 41 -2.00 -23.42 -1.68
C ARG A 41 -3.26 -23.88 -2.43
N GLN A 42 -4.21 -24.45 -1.68
CA GLN A 42 -5.62 -24.54 -2.12
C GLN A 42 -6.13 -23.15 -2.55
N PRO A 43 -7.22 -23.05 -3.34
CA PRO A 43 -7.88 -21.76 -3.55
C PRO A 43 -8.09 -21.07 -2.19
N PRO A 44 -7.72 -19.78 -2.04
CA PRO A 44 -7.94 -19.03 -0.81
C PRO A 44 -9.41 -19.17 -0.36
N PRO A 45 -9.71 -19.10 0.94
CA PRO A 45 -11.08 -19.19 1.44
C PRO A 45 -11.87 -17.89 1.13
N ARG A 46 -12.15 -17.67 -0.17
CA ARG A 46 -12.89 -16.55 -0.77
C ARG A 46 -12.57 -15.17 -0.17
N LEU A 47 -11.28 -14.90 0.01
CA LEU A 47 -10.75 -13.58 0.36
C LEU A 47 -10.53 -12.68 -0.86
N ASP A 48 -10.79 -13.19 -2.07
CA ASP A 48 -10.57 -12.49 -3.35
C ASP A 48 -11.42 -11.21 -3.50
N ASP A 49 -12.52 -11.09 -2.73
CA ASP A 49 -13.41 -9.92 -2.69
C ASP A 49 -13.13 -8.96 -1.50
N ALA A 50 -12.25 -9.35 -0.56
CA ALA A 50 -12.08 -8.67 0.72
C ALA A 50 -11.43 -7.29 0.59
N TRP A 51 -12.09 -6.29 1.17
CA TRP A 51 -11.55 -4.93 1.29
C TRP A 51 -10.47 -4.88 2.38
N ILE A 52 -9.37 -4.19 2.09
CA ILE A 52 -8.42 -3.70 3.09
C ILE A 52 -9.06 -2.46 3.71
N GLU A 53 -9.64 -2.61 4.89
CA GLU A 53 -10.27 -1.51 5.63
C GLU A 53 -9.19 -0.68 6.33
N LYS A 54 -9.23 0.65 6.14
CA LYS A 54 -8.30 1.61 6.74
C LYS A 54 -9.06 2.78 7.36
N VAL A 55 -8.60 3.22 8.52
CA VAL A 55 -8.93 4.55 9.06
C VAL A 55 -7.97 5.56 8.45
N VAL A 56 -8.50 6.65 7.89
CA VAL A 56 -7.71 7.76 7.32
C VAL A 56 -6.97 8.50 8.42
N ASP A 57 -5.64 8.53 8.34
CA ASP A 57 -4.76 9.20 9.31
C ASP A 57 -4.17 10.51 8.76
N LEU A 58 -3.61 11.32 9.65
CA LEU A 58 -3.06 12.64 9.32
C LEU A 58 -1.87 12.55 8.35
N ASN A 59 -1.10 11.46 8.40
CA ASN A 59 -0.01 11.22 7.47
C ASN A 59 -0.53 10.92 6.06
N SER A 60 -1.59 10.12 5.92
CA SER A 60 -2.22 9.85 4.63
C SER A 60 -2.80 11.12 4.00
N ILE A 61 -3.49 11.95 4.80
CA ILE A 61 -4.02 13.26 4.36
C ILE A 61 -2.90 14.20 3.90
N SER A 62 -1.86 14.37 4.71
CA SER A 62 -0.79 15.34 4.42
C SER A 62 0.17 14.90 3.31
N THR A 63 0.27 13.60 3.01
CA THR A 63 1.11 13.07 1.92
C THR A 63 0.34 12.76 0.63
N GLY A 64 -0.99 12.63 0.68
CA GLY A 64 -1.80 12.13 -0.43
C GLY A 64 -1.54 10.67 -0.78
N LYS A 65 -1.20 9.84 0.23
CA LYS A 65 -0.82 8.43 0.08
C LYS A 65 -1.55 7.54 1.07
N LEU A 66 -2.01 6.37 0.64
CA LEU A 66 -2.48 5.31 1.53
C LEU A 66 -1.36 4.34 1.87
N TYR A 67 -1.12 4.13 3.17
CA TYR A 67 -0.07 3.26 3.67
C TYR A 67 -0.59 1.86 3.98
N LEU A 68 0.01 0.86 3.34
CA LEU A 68 -0.26 -0.56 3.56
C LEU A 68 0.91 -1.21 4.31
N SER A 69 0.60 -2.10 5.23
CA SER A 69 1.59 -2.97 5.85
C SER A 69 2.13 -4.00 4.85
N HIS A 70 3.24 -4.66 5.22
CA HIS A 70 3.76 -5.80 4.48
C HIS A 70 2.69 -6.89 4.28
N HIS A 71 1.95 -7.27 5.33
CA HIS A 71 0.95 -8.34 5.27
C HIS A 71 -0.19 -8.00 4.30
N GLU A 72 -0.76 -6.80 4.40
CA GLU A 72 -1.86 -6.35 3.53
C GLU A 72 -1.41 -6.28 2.07
N THR A 73 -0.21 -5.76 1.83
CA THR A 73 0.37 -5.69 0.49
C THR A 73 0.63 -7.09 -0.08
N PHE A 74 1.16 -8.01 0.74
CA PHE A 74 1.48 -9.35 0.30
C PHE A 74 0.23 -10.16 -0.07
N ASP A 75 -0.71 -10.23 0.87
CA ASP A 75 -1.88 -11.12 0.78
C ASP A 75 -3.02 -10.54 -0.08
N HIS A 76 -3.07 -9.23 -0.34
CA HIS A 76 -4.14 -8.62 -1.17
C HIS A 76 -3.66 -7.95 -2.47
N VAL A 77 -2.36 -7.67 -2.64
CA VAL A 77 -1.82 -7.03 -3.86
C VAL A 77 -0.83 -7.95 -4.58
N PHE A 78 0.26 -8.33 -3.91
CA PHE A 78 1.32 -9.14 -4.54
C PHE A 78 0.87 -10.57 -4.89
N GLN A 79 -0.16 -11.12 -4.25
CA GLN A 79 -0.77 -12.39 -4.69
C GLN A 79 -1.40 -12.32 -6.10
N HIS A 80 -1.67 -11.13 -6.63
CA HIS A 80 -2.25 -10.91 -7.95
C HIS A 80 -1.27 -10.34 -8.98
N TRP A 81 -0.11 -9.84 -8.54
CA TRP A 81 0.91 -9.22 -9.39
C TRP A 81 1.91 -10.26 -9.92
N THR A 82 2.61 -9.94 -11.02
CA THR A 82 3.73 -10.78 -11.45
C THR A 82 4.91 -10.64 -10.48
N VAL A 83 5.74 -11.67 -10.41
CA VAL A 83 6.98 -11.66 -9.59
C VAL A 83 7.91 -10.51 -9.97
N GLU A 84 7.91 -10.10 -11.25
CA GLU A 84 8.67 -8.96 -11.76
C GLU A 84 8.12 -7.64 -11.20
N GLN A 85 6.80 -7.43 -11.25
CA GLN A 85 6.18 -6.22 -10.67
C GLN A 85 6.39 -6.13 -9.16
N ALA A 86 6.20 -7.23 -8.43
CA ALA A 86 6.45 -7.28 -6.99
C ALA A 86 7.93 -6.99 -6.66
N THR A 87 8.88 -7.60 -7.40
CA THR A 87 10.32 -7.37 -7.24
C THR A 87 10.71 -5.92 -7.55
N HIS A 88 10.08 -5.30 -8.55
CA HIS A 88 10.32 -3.90 -8.93
C HIS A 88 10.01 -2.94 -7.76
N ILE A 89 8.84 -3.09 -7.12
CA ILE A 89 8.45 -2.34 -5.92
C ILE A 89 9.36 -2.67 -4.74
N VAL A 90 9.66 -3.95 -4.53
CA VAL A 90 10.53 -4.45 -3.46
C VAL A 90 11.94 -3.86 -3.50
N ALA A 91 12.47 -3.61 -4.70
CA ALA A 91 13.75 -2.94 -4.90
C ALA A 91 13.71 -1.40 -4.69
N GLY A 92 12.56 -0.85 -4.27
CA GLY A 92 12.37 0.57 -3.98
C GLY A 92 11.91 1.42 -5.17
N ASN A 93 11.62 0.81 -6.33
CA ASN A 93 11.12 1.55 -7.49
C ASN A 93 9.62 1.84 -7.37
N ARG A 94 9.18 2.91 -8.05
CA ARG A 94 7.77 3.29 -8.20
C ARG A 94 7.16 2.62 -9.43
N MET A 95 5.92 2.15 -9.34
CA MET A 95 5.11 1.71 -10.49
C MET A 95 3.85 2.56 -10.58
N HIS A 96 3.55 3.11 -11.76
CA HIS A 96 2.25 3.76 -11.97
C HIS A 96 1.14 2.71 -12.02
N VAL A 97 0.01 3.04 -11.37
CA VAL A 97 -1.17 2.16 -11.28
C VAL A 97 -2.41 2.97 -11.61
N MET A 98 -3.57 2.30 -11.61
CA MET A 98 -4.87 2.96 -11.72
C MET A 98 -5.68 2.71 -10.45
N ILE A 99 -6.51 3.68 -10.08
CA ILE A 99 -7.47 3.56 -8.99
C ILE A 99 -8.86 3.86 -9.54
N MET A 100 -9.83 3.00 -9.26
CA MET A 100 -11.25 3.19 -9.57
C MET A 100 -12.02 3.43 -8.28
N ASP A 101 -12.47 4.66 -8.09
CA ASP A 101 -13.40 5.06 -7.03
C ASP A 101 -14.81 4.56 -7.38
N VAL A 102 -15.32 3.64 -6.57
CA VAL A 102 -16.65 3.04 -6.72
C VAL A 102 -17.66 3.57 -5.69
N THR A 103 -17.27 4.56 -4.88
CA THR A 103 -18.06 5.07 -3.74
C THR A 103 -19.46 5.53 -4.15
N ASP A 104 -19.55 6.30 -5.24
CA ASP A 104 -20.79 6.95 -5.68
C ASP A 104 -21.76 5.99 -6.40
N GLY A 105 -21.33 4.77 -6.73
CA GLY A 105 -22.10 3.69 -7.38
C GLY A 105 -22.55 3.94 -8.84
N ASN A 106 -22.99 5.15 -9.17
CA ASN A 106 -23.63 5.53 -10.43
C ASN A 106 -22.66 5.97 -11.55
N GLY A 107 -21.36 5.95 -11.31
CA GLY A 107 -20.34 6.41 -12.26
C GLY A 107 -18.92 6.28 -11.70
N PRO A 108 -18.30 5.09 -11.75
CA PRO A 108 -17.01 4.86 -11.10
C PRO A 108 -15.89 5.67 -11.76
N MET A 109 -15.20 6.50 -10.97
CA MET A 109 -14.21 7.46 -11.46
C MET A 109 -12.80 6.85 -11.42
N SER A 110 -12.09 6.89 -12.55
CA SER A 110 -10.77 6.24 -12.71
C SER A 110 -9.61 7.25 -12.74
N TYR A 111 -8.78 7.23 -11.70
CA TYR A 111 -7.58 8.05 -11.56
C TYR A 111 -6.36 7.30 -12.09
N HIS A 112 -5.51 8.04 -12.81
CA HIS A 112 -4.28 7.57 -13.44
C HIS A 112 -3.36 8.77 -13.68
N GLY A 113 -2.04 8.54 -13.73
CA GLY A 113 -1.06 9.60 -14.01
C GLY A 113 0.06 9.67 -12.97
N GLU A 114 0.77 10.80 -12.93
CA GLU A 114 1.99 10.96 -12.12
C GLU A 114 1.75 10.86 -10.61
N ASN A 115 0.56 11.25 -10.13
CA ASN A 115 0.16 11.19 -8.72
C ASN A 115 -0.40 9.81 -8.30
N VAL A 116 -0.62 8.89 -9.26
CA VAL A 116 -1.24 7.58 -9.02
C VAL A 116 -0.22 6.46 -9.24
N PHE A 117 0.31 5.94 -8.15
CA PHE A 117 1.42 4.99 -8.16
C PHE A 117 1.44 4.10 -6.92
N PHE A 118 2.02 2.92 -7.04
CA PHE A 118 2.44 2.09 -5.92
C PHE A 118 3.97 2.18 -5.77
N GLU A 119 4.46 2.35 -4.54
CA GLU A 119 5.89 2.37 -4.23
C GLU A 119 6.16 1.75 -2.85
N LYS A 120 7.44 1.53 -2.53
CA LYS A 120 7.83 1.15 -1.17
C LYS A 120 7.70 2.35 -0.23
N GLY A 121 7.15 2.13 0.96
CA GLY A 121 7.04 3.17 1.98
C GLY A 121 8.39 3.50 2.65
N PRO A 122 8.47 4.60 3.40
CA PRO A 122 9.70 5.07 4.04
C PRO A 122 10.11 4.25 5.27
N HIS A 123 9.33 3.24 5.65
CA HIS A 123 9.66 2.25 6.69
C HIS A 123 9.75 0.88 6.03
N CYS A 124 10.72 0.06 6.43
CA CYS A 124 11.09 -1.20 5.78
C CYS A 124 9.89 -2.11 5.43
N ASP A 125 8.91 -2.19 6.33
CA ASP A 125 7.77 -3.12 6.24
C ASP A 125 6.46 -2.43 5.80
N SER A 126 6.59 -1.26 5.14
CA SER A 126 5.47 -0.48 4.59
C SER A 126 5.54 -0.33 3.08
N TYR A 127 4.38 -0.17 2.47
CA TYR A 127 4.18 0.20 1.06
C TYR A 127 3.19 1.36 0.99
N ALA A 128 3.25 2.14 -0.10
CA ALA A 128 2.44 3.35 -0.25
C ALA A 128 1.77 3.40 -1.63
N LEU A 129 0.45 3.60 -1.63
CA LEU A 129 -0.33 3.94 -2.81
C LEU A 129 -0.49 5.47 -2.86
N GLY A 130 0.19 6.13 -3.79
CA GLY A 130 -0.08 7.51 -4.15
C GLY A 130 -1.46 7.66 -4.79
N CYS A 131 -2.26 8.58 -4.27
CA CYS A 131 -3.65 8.78 -4.66
C CYS A 131 -4.13 10.22 -4.36
N LYS A 132 -3.25 11.21 -4.48
CA LYS A 132 -3.48 12.61 -4.08
C LYS A 132 -4.75 13.21 -4.71
N ASP A 133 -4.95 12.98 -6.01
CA ASP A 133 -6.09 13.50 -6.77
C ASP A 133 -7.46 12.99 -6.25
N LEU A 134 -7.47 11.78 -5.68
CA LEU A 134 -8.65 11.15 -5.07
C LEU A 134 -8.95 11.75 -3.69
N PHE A 135 -7.90 12.03 -2.89
CA PHE A 135 -8.03 12.76 -1.63
C PHE A 135 -8.56 14.18 -1.84
N GLU A 136 -8.12 14.85 -2.92
CA GLU A 136 -8.58 16.20 -3.27
C GLU A 136 -10.03 16.25 -3.78
N LYS A 137 -10.53 15.21 -4.47
CA LYS A 137 -11.96 15.09 -4.81
C LYS A 137 -12.83 14.92 -3.56
N HIS A 138 -12.48 13.95 -2.71
CA HIS A 138 -13.35 13.50 -1.60
C HIS A 138 -13.21 14.31 -0.31
N VAL A 139 -12.14 15.09 -0.15
CA VAL A 139 -11.88 15.93 1.04
C VAL A 139 -11.88 15.11 2.34
N LEU A 140 -11.26 13.92 2.28
CA LEU A 140 -11.28 12.91 3.35
C LEU A 140 -10.86 13.46 4.72
N HIS A 141 -11.62 13.14 5.75
CA HIS A 141 -11.41 13.59 7.12
C HIS A 141 -10.65 12.59 7.99
N LEU A 142 -9.99 13.11 9.04
CA LEU A 142 -9.24 12.32 10.01
C LEU A 142 -10.20 11.42 10.80
N GLY A 143 -10.05 10.10 10.68
CA GLY A 143 -10.92 9.12 11.34
C GLY A 143 -12.03 8.53 10.47
N GLU A 144 -12.14 8.90 9.19
CA GLU A 144 -13.05 8.23 8.26
C GLU A 144 -12.54 6.84 7.87
N GLU A 145 -13.47 5.90 7.62
CA GLU A 145 -13.14 4.52 7.25
C GLU A 145 -13.30 4.35 5.73
N ILE A 146 -12.26 3.83 5.09
CA ILE A 146 -12.17 3.58 3.65
C ILE A 146 -11.81 2.11 3.38
N GLY A 147 -12.25 1.60 2.24
CA GLY A 147 -11.86 0.31 1.69
C GLY A 147 -10.94 0.49 0.49
N LEU A 148 -9.86 -0.28 0.46
CA LEU A 148 -9.01 -0.46 -0.72
C LEU A 148 -8.95 -1.95 -1.10
N ARG A 149 -9.06 -2.31 -2.37
CA ARG A 149 -8.80 -3.69 -2.83
C ARG A 149 -8.15 -3.71 -4.21
N TRP A 150 -7.42 -4.77 -4.55
CA TRP A 150 -6.92 -4.97 -5.91
C TRP A 150 -7.91 -5.81 -6.73
N SER A 151 -8.52 -5.22 -7.76
CA SER A 151 -9.36 -5.97 -8.69
C SER A 151 -8.47 -6.73 -9.69
N LYS A 152 -8.37 -8.05 -9.53
CA LYS A 152 -7.69 -8.93 -10.49
C LYS A 152 -8.33 -8.91 -11.88
N GLU A 153 -9.65 -8.72 -11.96
CA GLU A 153 -10.39 -8.68 -13.23
C GLU A 153 -10.13 -7.40 -14.03
N LEU A 154 -10.01 -6.26 -13.35
CA LEU A 154 -9.80 -4.95 -13.98
C LEU A 154 -8.33 -4.53 -14.03
N GLY A 155 -7.44 -5.22 -13.31
CA GLY A 155 -6.00 -4.90 -13.26
C GLY A 155 -5.66 -3.59 -12.54
N LEU A 156 -6.49 -3.18 -11.57
CA LEU A 156 -6.42 -1.88 -10.90
C LEU A 156 -6.87 -1.95 -9.44
N PHE A 157 -6.54 -0.93 -8.66
CA PHE A 157 -7.11 -0.76 -7.32
C PHE A 157 -8.54 -0.27 -7.41
N GLN A 158 -9.44 -0.80 -6.60
CA GLN A 158 -10.75 -0.20 -6.33
C GLN A 158 -10.72 0.47 -4.94
N PHE A 159 -11.35 1.64 -4.85
CA PHE A 159 -11.48 2.45 -3.64
C PHE A 159 -12.95 2.72 -3.33
N GLN A 160 -13.30 2.68 -2.05
CA GLN A 160 -14.64 3.03 -1.56
C GLN A 160 -14.52 3.74 -0.21
N ILE A 161 -15.30 4.81 0.03
CA ILE A 161 -15.54 5.30 1.40
C ILE A 161 -16.57 4.38 2.06
N ILE A 162 -16.23 3.79 3.20
CA ILE A 162 -17.09 2.87 3.95
C ILE A 162 -17.98 3.67 4.92
N LYS A 163 -17.44 4.73 5.53
CA LYS A 163 -18.12 5.51 6.57
C LYS A 163 -17.62 6.94 6.61
N TYR A 164 -18.52 7.86 6.27
CA TYR A 164 -18.35 9.29 6.46
C TYR A 164 -18.50 9.67 7.94
N GLN A 165 -17.73 10.65 8.40
CA GLN A 165 -17.85 11.18 9.77
C GLN A 165 -19.11 12.06 9.93
N GLY A 166 -19.67 12.57 8.83
CA GLY A 166 -20.65 13.67 8.84
C GLY A 166 -22.09 13.37 9.29
N GLU A 167 -22.50 12.10 9.46
CA GLU A 167 -23.93 11.79 9.70
C GLU A 167 -24.37 11.67 11.17
N ASN A 168 -23.45 11.52 12.14
CA ASN A 168 -23.82 11.33 13.55
C ASN A 168 -23.52 12.51 14.49
N ASP A 169 -22.51 13.35 14.24
CA ASP A 169 -22.10 14.39 15.18
C ASP A 169 -22.94 15.68 15.10
N ARG A 170 -24.20 15.57 15.55
CA ARG A 170 -24.98 16.72 16.07
C ARG A 170 -24.72 17.04 17.54
N SER A 171 -23.71 16.41 18.15
CA SER A 171 -23.15 16.77 19.47
C SER A 171 -21.74 17.32 19.30
N GLY A 172 -21.60 18.65 19.31
CA GLY A 172 -20.36 19.31 18.89
C GLY A 172 -19.19 19.16 19.85
N VAL A 173 -18.08 18.63 19.34
CA VAL A 173 -16.71 19.02 19.74
C VAL A 173 -16.01 19.54 18.48
N GLY A 174 -15.29 20.66 18.58
CA GLY A 174 -14.81 21.39 17.41
C GLY A 174 -13.62 20.71 16.71
N ASN A 175 -13.86 20.07 15.57
CA ASN A 175 -12.80 19.53 14.72
C ASN A 175 -12.00 20.66 14.05
N ILE A 176 -10.67 20.62 14.20
CA ILE A 176 -9.75 21.65 13.71
C ILE A 176 -9.56 21.48 12.20
N CYS A 177 -10.20 22.33 11.41
CA CYS A 177 -10.01 22.38 9.96
C CYS A 177 -8.65 23.00 9.63
N LEU A 178 -7.62 22.16 9.47
CA LEU A 178 -6.32 22.55 8.92
C LEU A 178 -6.44 22.79 7.41
N LYS A 179 -6.70 24.05 7.04
CA LYS A 179 -6.38 24.55 5.70
C LYS A 179 -4.88 24.84 5.63
N ILE A 180 -4.26 24.37 4.55
CA ILE A 180 -2.90 24.72 4.11
C ILE A 180 -3.05 25.80 3.03
#